data_AF-A0A0N4UQX2-F1
#
_entry.id   AF-A0A0N4UQX2-F1
#
_cell.length_a   1.000
_cell.length_b   1.000
_cell.length_c   1.000
_cell.angle_alpha   90.00
_cell.angle_beta   90.00
_cell.angle_gamma   90.00
#
_symmetry.space_group_name_H-M   'P 1'
#
loop_
_entity.id
_entity.type
_entity.pdbx_description
1 polymer ?
#
loop_
_entity_poly.entity_id
_entity_poly.type
_entity_poly.pdbx_seq_one_letter_code
_entity_poly.pdbx_strand_id
1 'polypeptide(L)'
;MCRTPYLSRIAFEFCPHTCGLCDLPGAGGECPDSIDGCESLRGFCQLDSIRNICQRSCFSKACLQNITISQSSGCTDAHVDCPSYRHLCDIGDYGTVMRTQCRRTCGHC
;
A
#
# COMPACT_ATOMS: atom_id res chain seq x y z
N MET A 1 -14.31 -12.79 0.00
CA MET A 1 -14.83 -12.90 -1.38
C MET A 1 -13.71 -12.75 -2.41
N CYS A 2 -12.99 -11.62 -2.46
CA CYS A 2 -11.86 -11.42 -3.39
C CYS A 2 -10.66 -12.39 -3.19
N ARG A 3 -10.41 -12.83 -1.95
CA ARG A 3 -9.34 -13.78 -1.60
C ARG A 3 -9.76 -15.26 -1.66
N THR A 4 -11.02 -15.55 -1.98
CA THR A 4 -11.49 -16.93 -2.02
C THR A 4 -11.12 -17.53 -3.38
N PRO A 5 -10.36 -18.63 -3.47
CA PRO A 5 -9.84 -19.15 -4.75
C PRO A 5 -10.93 -19.54 -5.75
N TYR A 6 -12.13 -19.89 -5.28
CA TYR A 6 -13.27 -20.20 -6.15
C TYR A 6 -13.96 -18.94 -6.69
N LEU A 7 -14.01 -17.87 -5.90
CA LEU A 7 -14.61 -16.61 -6.28
C LEU A 7 -13.63 -15.67 -6.97
N SER A 8 -12.32 -15.93 -6.92
CA SER A 8 -11.33 -15.06 -7.56
C SER A 8 -11.62 -14.91 -9.06
N ARG A 9 -12.03 -15.98 -9.77
CA ARG A 9 -12.41 -15.90 -11.20
C ARG A 9 -13.66 -15.06 -11.46
N ILE A 10 -14.73 -15.28 -10.70
CA ILE A 10 -15.97 -14.50 -10.83
C ILE A 10 -15.70 -13.05 -10.40
N ALA A 11 -14.90 -12.84 -9.36
CA ALA A 11 -14.47 -11.52 -8.93
C ALA A 11 -13.57 -10.82 -9.97
N PHE A 12 -12.72 -11.56 -10.70
CA PHE A 12 -11.94 -11.06 -11.84
C PHE A 12 -12.85 -10.56 -12.96
N GLU A 13 -13.91 -11.30 -13.26
CA GLU A 13 -14.80 -11.02 -14.40
C GLU A 13 -15.85 -9.95 -14.07
N PHE A 14 -16.45 -10.01 -12.88
CA PHE A 14 -17.58 -9.15 -12.50
C PHE A 14 -17.20 -7.99 -11.58
N CYS A 15 -16.15 -8.13 -10.77
CA CYS A 15 -15.76 -7.13 -9.76
C CYS A 15 -14.23 -6.87 -9.69
N PRO A 16 -13.52 -6.71 -10.83
CA PRO A 16 -12.07 -6.52 -10.80
C PRO A 16 -11.68 -5.27 -9.99
N HIS A 17 -12.53 -4.22 -10.03
CA HIS A 17 -12.38 -3.00 -9.25
C HIS A 17 -12.43 -3.23 -7.73
N THR A 18 -13.50 -3.84 -7.22
CA THR A 18 -13.66 -4.15 -5.79
C THR A 18 -12.54 -5.05 -5.28
N CYS A 19 -12.05 -5.94 -6.14
CA CYS A 19 -11.04 -6.91 -5.79
C CYS A 19 -9.59 -6.51 -6.16
N GLY A 20 -9.36 -5.34 -6.77
CA GLY A 20 -8.02 -4.87 -7.13
C GLY A 20 -7.30 -5.78 -8.13
N LEU A 21 -8.07 -6.41 -9.00
CA LEU A 21 -7.65 -7.49 -9.88
C LEU A 21 -7.53 -7.03 -11.34
N CYS A 22 -7.49 -5.72 -11.58
CA CYS A 22 -7.36 -5.15 -12.93
C CYS A 22 -5.98 -5.41 -13.57
N ASP A 23 -4.98 -5.85 -12.81
CA ASP A 23 -3.65 -6.21 -13.33
C ASP A 23 -3.67 -7.43 -14.28
N LEU A 24 -4.71 -8.28 -14.26
CA LEU A 24 -4.72 -9.49 -15.10
C LEU A 24 -5.30 -9.24 -16.51
N PRO A 25 -4.63 -9.77 -17.56
CA PRO A 25 -5.20 -9.77 -18.91
C PRO A 25 -6.51 -10.58 -18.91
N GLY A 26 -7.60 -9.94 -19.33
CA GLY A 26 -8.93 -10.56 -19.37
C GLY A 26 -9.88 -10.12 -18.26
N ALA A 27 -9.42 -9.41 -17.22
CA ALA A 27 -10.29 -8.46 -16.55
C ALA A 27 -10.48 -7.31 -17.55
N GLY A 28 -11.70 -7.00 -18.00
CA GLY A 28 -11.95 -5.94 -19.00
C GLY A 28 -11.66 -4.52 -18.49
N GLY A 29 -10.61 -4.34 -17.68
CA GLY A 29 -10.40 -3.29 -16.69
C GLY A 29 -9.13 -2.48 -16.91
N GLU A 30 -9.30 -1.34 -17.56
CA GLU A 30 -8.48 -0.18 -17.26
C GLU A 30 -8.76 0.22 -15.79
N CYS A 31 -7.73 0.41 -14.98
CA CYS A 31 -7.93 0.98 -13.64
C CYS A 31 -8.58 2.36 -13.78
N PRO A 32 -9.75 2.65 -13.17
CA PRO A 32 -10.35 3.96 -13.29
C PRO A 32 -9.57 5.00 -12.48
N ASP A 33 -9.60 6.24 -12.95
CA ASP A 33 -9.13 7.37 -12.15
C ASP A 33 -10.07 7.53 -10.93
N SER A 34 -9.51 7.63 -9.73
CA SER A 34 -10.22 7.83 -8.47
C SER A 34 -10.79 9.26 -8.33
N ILE A 35 -10.32 10.20 -9.15
CA ILE A 35 -10.79 11.59 -9.18
C ILE A 35 -11.06 12.04 -10.62
N ASP A 36 -11.99 12.98 -10.78
CA ASP A 36 -12.16 13.72 -12.03
C ASP A 36 -11.02 14.75 -12.19
N GLY A 37 -10.57 14.99 -13.42
CA GLY A 37 -9.47 15.93 -13.70
C GLY A 37 -8.06 15.32 -13.74
N CYS A 38 -7.93 14.00 -13.74
CA CYS A 38 -6.64 13.31 -13.92
C CYS A 38 -5.93 13.63 -15.25
N GLU A 39 -6.65 14.16 -16.24
CA GLU A 39 -6.08 14.69 -17.48
C GLU A 39 -5.06 15.81 -17.22
N SER A 40 -5.33 16.69 -16.24
CA SER A 40 -4.43 17.75 -15.82
C SER A 40 -3.23 17.22 -15.03
N LEU A 41 -3.37 16.01 -14.47
CA LEU A 41 -2.38 15.37 -13.61
C LEU A 41 -1.45 14.41 -14.36
N ARG A 42 -1.61 14.22 -15.67
CA ARG A 42 -0.79 13.30 -16.47
C ARG A 42 0.71 13.60 -16.42
N GLY A 43 1.10 14.87 -16.24
CA GLY A 43 2.51 15.26 -16.03
C GLY A 43 3.09 14.81 -14.69
N PHE A 44 2.23 14.54 -13.70
CA PHE A 44 2.61 14.18 -12.34
C PHE A 44 2.58 12.68 -12.07
N CYS A 45 2.40 11.83 -13.09
CA CYS A 45 2.41 10.37 -12.97
C CYS A 45 3.72 9.76 -12.42
N GLN A 46 4.75 10.58 -12.22
CA GLN A 46 5.97 10.21 -11.50
C GLN A 46 5.75 10.12 -9.99
N LEU A 47 4.84 10.92 -9.44
CA LEU A 47 4.47 10.89 -8.03
C LEU A 47 3.56 9.69 -7.76
N ASP A 48 3.93 8.85 -6.80
CA ASP A 48 3.11 7.70 -6.42
C ASP A 48 1.71 8.12 -5.97
N SER A 49 1.58 9.25 -5.27
CA SER A 49 0.28 9.81 -4.87
C SER A 49 -0.64 10.07 -6.07
N ILE A 50 -0.10 10.66 -7.15
CA ILE A 50 -0.87 10.94 -8.36
C ILE A 50 -1.10 9.68 -9.18
N ARG A 51 -0.07 8.84 -9.34
CA ARG A 51 -0.18 7.55 -10.03
C ARG A 51 -1.25 6.66 -9.41
N ASN A 52 -1.36 6.65 -8.08
CA ASN A 52 -2.32 5.85 -7.33
C ASN A 52 -3.75 6.38 -7.41
N ILE A 53 -3.97 7.69 -7.60
CA ILE A 53 -5.32 8.26 -7.79
C ILE A 53 -5.69 8.33 -9.27
N CYS A 54 -4.75 8.55 -10.17
CA CYS A 54 -4.96 8.68 -11.62
C CYS A 54 -4.53 7.42 -12.36
N GLN A 55 -5.08 6.29 -11.94
CA GLN A 55 -4.62 4.98 -12.35
C GLN A 55 -4.82 4.73 -13.85
N ARG A 56 -5.91 5.24 -14.43
CA ARG A 56 -6.19 5.15 -15.86
C ARG A 56 -5.26 6.06 -16.63
N SER A 57 -5.24 7.32 -16.22
CA SER A 57 -4.55 8.39 -16.92
C SER A 57 -3.03 8.23 -16.90
N CYS A 58 -2.50 7.59 -15.84
CA CYS A 58 -1.10 7.22 -15.69
C CYS A 58 -0.77 5.80 -16.16
N PHE A 59 -1.74 5.04 -16.72
CA PHE A 59 -1.58 3.64 -17.10
C PHE A 59 -0.92 2.79 -16.00
N SER A 60 -1.30 3.02 -14.74
CA SER A 60 -0.76 2.23 -13.65
C SER A 60 -1.34 0.83 -13.73
N LYS A 61 -0.48 -0.18 -13.76
CA LYS A 61 -0.91 -1.59 -13.75
C LYS A 61 -1.59 -1.92 -12.43
N ALA A 62 -1.04 -1.43 -11.32
CA ALA A 62 -1.60 -1.64 -9.99
C ALA A 62 -2.84 -0.76 -9.76
N CYS A 63 -4.03 -1.35 -9.88
CA CYS A 63 -5.21 -0.82 -9.20
C CYS A 63 -5.00 -1.04 -7.71
N LEU A 64 -4.31 -0.12 -7.04
CA LEU A 64 -4.04 -0.32 -5.64
C LEU A 64 -5.38 -0.25 -4.91
N GLN A 65 -5.85 -1.41 -4.43
CA GLN A 65 -6.78 -1.43 -3.32
C GLN A 65 -6.07 -0.64 -2.22
N ASN A 66 -6.76 0.30 -1.58
CA ASN A 66 -6.25 0.90 -0.34
C ASN A 66 -6.11 -0.13 0.81
N ILE A 67 -6.08 -1.43 0.51
CA ILE A 67 -5.99 -2.55 1.44
C ILE A 67 -5.13 -3.66 0.84
N THR A 68 -3.83 -3.42 0.82
CA THR A 68 -2.92 -4.33 1.51
C THR A 68 -1.99 -3.41 2.29
N ILE A 69 -2.21 -3.25 3.59
CA ILE A 69 -1.34 -3.97 4.54
C ILE A 69 -0.77 -5.19 3.83
N SER A 70 0.26 -4.96 3.02
CA SER A 70 1.29 -5.93 2.87
C SER A 70 1.68 -6.20 4.30
N GLN A 71 1.16 -7.31 4.82
CA GLN A 71 1.85 -8.11 5.81
C GLN A 71 3.14 -8.67 5.17
N SER A 72 3.89 -7.82 4.46
CA SER A 72 5.28 -7.72 4.81
C SER A 72 5.25 -7.51 6.31
N SER A 73 5.86 -8.42 7.03
CA SER A 73 6.32 -8.22 8.38
C SER A 73 7.36 -7.08 8.43
N GLY A 74 7.07 -5.98 7.73
CA GLY A 74 7.81 -4.76 7.57
C GLY A 74 7.82 -4.13 8.94
N CYS A 75 8.78 -4.60 9.70
CA CYS A 75 9.17 -4.03 10.95
C CYS A 75 9.36 -2.53 10.69
N THR A 76 8.37 -1.80 11.14
CA THR A 76 8.21 -0.36 10.97
C THR A 76 8.12 0.20 12.37
N ASP A 77 8.60 1.42 12.49
CA ASP A 77 8.47 2.15 13.74
C ASP A 77 7.02 2.63 13.87
N ALA A 78 6.42 2.41 15.04
CA ALA A 78 5.09 2.90 15.37
C ALA A 78 5.06 4.44 15.49
N HIS A 79 6.21 5.06 15.72
CA HIS A 79 6.34 6.51 15.84
C HIS A 79 7.35 7.09 14.84
N VAL A 80 7.04 8.26 14.29
CA VAL A 80 7.94 9.00 13.38
C VAL A 80 9.22 9.47 14.09
N ASP A 81 9.16 9.74 15.39
CA ASP A 81 10.29 10.19 16.21
C ASP A 81 11.21 9.07 16.71
N CYS A 82 10.90 7.81 16.40
CA CYS A 82 11.77 6.68 16.73
C CYS A 82 13.26 6.87 16.36
N PRO A 83 13.64 7.46 15.21
CA PRO A 83 15.04 7.76 14.87
C PRO A 83 15.76 8.63 15.92
N SER A 84 15.05 9.57 16.54
CA SER A 84 15.57 10.42 17.62
C SER A 84 15.74 9.64 18.93
N TYR A 85 14.90 8.62 19.14
CA TYR A 85 14.91 7.74 20.32
C TYR A 85 15.82 6.53 20.20
N ARG A 86 16.63 6.43 19.14
CA ARG A 86 17.56 5.31 18.97
C ARG A 86 18.49 5.09 20.16
N HIS A 87 18.93 6.16 20.81
CA HIS A 87 19.75 6.11 22.02
C HIS A 87 18.99 5.56 23.24
N LEU A 88 17.65 5.68 23.26
CA LEU A 88 16.79 5.14 24.32
C LEU A 88 16.61 3.62 24.22
N CYS A 89 16.91 3.01 23.06
CA CYS A 89 16.83 1.56 22.87
C CYS A 89 17.76 0.79 23.84
N ASP A 90 18.88 1.39 24.24
CA ASP A 90 19.86 0.79 25.17
C ASP A 90 19.59 1.15 26.65
N ILE A 91 18.62 2.02 26.91
CA ILE A 91 18.31 2.49 28.27
C ILE A 91 17.32 1.54 28.93
N GLY A 92 17.80 0.50 29.62
CA GLY A 92 17.05 -0.36 30.55
C GLY A 92 15.53 -0.47 30.30
N ASP A 93 14.74 0.16 31.16
CA ASP A 93 13.27 0.14 31.10
C ASP A 93 12.69 0.82 29.85
N TYR A 94 13.26 1.96 29.44
CA TYR A 94 12.85 2.68 28.22
C TYR A 94 13.09 1.85 26.96
N GLY A 95 14.20 1.12 26.91
CA GLY A 95 14.57 0.24 25.82
C GLY A 95 13.52 -0.83 25.58
N THR A 96 12.86 -1.35 26.63
CA THR A 96 11.76 -2.31 26.45
C THR A 96 10.57 -1.69 25.72
N VAL A 97 10.20 -0.45 26.07
CA VAL A 97 9.13 0.29 25.37
C VAL A 97 9.54 0.62 23.94
N MET A 98 10.78 1.07 23.73
CA MET A 98 11.31 1.37 22.40
C MET A 98 11.44 0.13 21.53
N ARG A 99 11.73 -1.05 22.10
CA ARG A 99 11.71 -2.31 21.35
C ARG A 99 10.32 -2.74 20.93
N THR A 100 9.26 -2.28 21.60
CA THR A 100 7.88 -2.52 21.14
C THR A 100 7.44 -1.48 20.12
N GLN A 101 7.71 -0.20 20.39
CA GLN A 101 7.23 0.92 19.58
C GLN A 101 8.14 1.21 18.38
N CYS A 102 9.45 1.11 18.54
CA CYS A 102 10.48 1.47 17.58
C CYS A 102 11.29 0.23 17.16
N ARG A 103 10.61 -0.87 16.83
CA ARG A 103 11.24 -2.17 16.48
C ARG A 103 12.29 -2.03 15.40
N ARG A 104 12.04 -1.20 14.38
CA ARG A 104 12.95 -0.99 13.26
C ARG A 104 14.16 -0.18 13.67
N THR A 105 13.95 0.89 14.43
CA THR A 105 15.06 1.74 14.89
C THR A 105 15.95 1.01 15.90
N CYS A 106 15.37 0.20 16.78
CA CYS A 106 16.13 -0.60 17.75
C CYS A 106 16.71 -1.91 17.16
N GLY A 107 16.42 -2.26 15.90
CA GLY A 107 16.94 -3.49 15.27
C GLY A 107 16.32 -4.79 15.79
N HIS A 108 15.04 -4.76 16.18
CA HIS A 108 14.22 -5.95 16.53
C HIS A 108 13.33 -6.42 15.38
N CYS A 109 13.76 -6.07 14.17
CA CYS A 109 13.56 -6.84 12.96
C CYS A 109 14.81 -7.72 12.80
#